data_AF-A0A8S3I0I2-F1
#
_entry.id   AF-A0A8S3I0I2-F1
#
_cell.length_a   1.000
_cell.length_b   1.000
_cell.length_c   1.000
_cell.angle_alpha   90.00
_cell.angle_beta   90.00
_cell.angle_gamma   90.00
#
_symmetry.space_group_name_H-M   'P 1'
#
loop_
_entity.id
_entity.type
_entity.pdbx_description
1 polymer ?
#
loop_
_entity_poly.entity_id
_entity_poly.type
_entity_poly.pdbx_seq_one_letter_code
_entity_poly.pdbx_strand_id
1 'polypeptide(L)'
;MMLWYLMCLFLVVIGNRGEAIYKESNECPGGLKWTKTGTTIIGNGLGPGPDQLNLPDGIFIEPKTQILYVTDASNSRIQKRYPDGNIETAAGQPDGTSGKAANMLSGPSDVFADENENVFIADWGNQRIQYWEKDAKSGKTAAG
;
A
#
# COMPACT_ATOMS: atom_id res chain seq x y z
N MET A 1 -38.70 3.30 2.21
CA MET A 1 -37.73 2.18 2.18
C MET A 1 -36.35 2.82 2.08
N MET A 2 -35.68 3.02 3.22
CA MET A 2 -34.36 3.66 3.31
C MET A 2 -33.32 2.55 3.46
N LEU A 3 -32.43 2.40 2.47
CA LEU A 3 -31.25 1.55 2.60
C LEU A 3 -30.20 2.29 3.43
N TRP A 4 -29.75 1.66 4.51
CA TRP A 4 -28.57 2.08 5.26
C TRP A 4 -27.34 1.45 4.61
N TYR A 5 -26.37 2.26 4.19
CA TYR A 5 -25.03 1.79 3.85
C TYR A 5 -24.30 1.46 5.16
N LEU A 6 -24.05 0.17 5.42
CA LEU A 6 -23.19 -0.26 6.50
C LEU A 6 -21.74 -0.17 6.00
N MET A 7 -21.03 0.91 6.36
CA MET A 7 -19.61 1.04 6.04
C MET A 7 -18.80 0.23 7.06
N CYS A 8 -18.30 -0.93 6.65
CA CYS A 8 -17.40 -1.73 7.46
C CYS A 8 -16.01 -1.09 7.47
N LEU A 9 -15.48 -0.82 8.67
CA LEU A 9 -14.13 -0.29 8.87
C LEU A 9 -13.12 -1.44 8.74
N PHE A 10 -12.17 -1.31 7.81
CA PHE A 10 -11.05 -2.24 7.63
C PHE A 10 -9.88 -1.77 8.49
N LEU A 11 -9.31 -2.65 9.30
CA LEU A 11 -8.09 -2.38 10.07
C LEU A 11 -7.00 -3.34 9.59
N VAL A 12 -5.87 -2.77 9.14
CA VAL A 12 -4.66 -3.52 8.83
C VAL A 12 -3.58 -3.17 9.84
N VAL A 13 -2.91 -4.19 10.36
CA VAL A 13 -1.75 -4.04 11.26
C VAL A 13 -0.55 -4.64 10.55
N ILE A 14 0.48 -3.84 10.31
CA ILE A 14 1.79 -4.33 9.85
C ILE A 14 2.73 -4.47 11.04
N GLY A 15 3.32 -5.66 11.19
CA GLY A 15 4.45 -5.89 12.09
C GLY A 15 5.79 -5.71 11.37
N ASN A 16 6.83 -5.31 12.10
CA ASN A 16 8.20 -5.04 11.61
C ASN A 16 8.91 -6.24 10.92
N ARG A 17 8.24 -7.37 10.72
CA ARG A 17 8.76 -8.57 10.04
C ARG A 17 8.09 -8.84 8.69
N GLY A 18 7.34 -7.88 8.14
CA GLY A 18 6.63 -8.06 6.87
C GLY A 18 5.30 -8.80 7.00
N GLU A 19 4.75 -8.93 8.21
CA GLU A 19 3.43 -9.53 8.42
C GLU A 19 2.37 -8.45 8.36
N ALA A 20 1.45 -8.53 7.39
CA ALA A 20 0.24 -7.72 7.34
C ALA A 20 -0.98 -8.55 7.79
N ILE A 21 -1.70 -8.10 8.81
CA ILE A 21 -2.93 -8.72 9.31
C ILE A 21 -4.13 -7.98 8.72
N TYR A 22 -5.10 -8.70 8.16
CA TYR A 22 -6.36 -8.14 7.62
C TYR A 22 -7.59 -8.78 8.27
N LYS A 23 -8.72 -8.06 8.27
CA LYS A 23 -10.05 -8.60 8.60
C LYS A 23 -11.07 -8.10 7.60
N GLU A 24 -11.72 -9.02 6.90
CA GLU A 24 -13.02 -8.77 6.27
C GLU A 24 -14.10 -9.06 7.32
N SER A 25 -15.04 -8.13 7.56
CA SER A 25 -16.26 -8.49 8.26
C SER A 25 -17.47 -7.81 7.64
N ASN A 26 -18.37 -8.62 7.09
CA ASN A 26 -19.66 -8.19 6.56
C ASN A 26 -20.75 -8.08 7.65
N GLU A 27 -20.38 -8.06 8.94
CA GLU A 27 -21.32 -7.92 10.05
C GLU A 27 -20.77 -6.96 11.11
N CYS A 28 -21.55 -5.91 11.43
CA CYS A 28 -21.37 -5.12 12.64
C CYS A 28 -22.66 -5.13 13.47
N PRO A 29 -22.76 -6.04 14.45
CA PRO A 29 -23.29 -5.63 15.74
C PRO A 29 -22.49 -6.24 16.91
N GLY A 30 -21.96 -5.38 17.79
CA GLY A 30 -21.70 -5.71 19.20
C GLY A 30 -20.73 -6.86 19.50
N GLY A 31 -19.52 -6.84 18.94
CA GLY A 31 -18.46 -7.74 19.41
C GLY A 31 -17.37 -7.95 18.39
N LEU A 32 -16.38 -7.05 18.37
CA LEU A 32 -15.12 -7.31 17.68
C LEU A 32 -14.40 -8.45 18.41
N LYS A 33 -14.65 -9.70 17.99
CA LYS A 33 -13.85 -10.85 18.38
C LYS A 33 -12.65 -10.93 17.45
N TRP A 34 -11.48 -10.61 17.98
CA TRP A 34 -10.20 -10.82 17.31
C TRP A 34 -10.00 -12.32 17.06
N THR A 35 -9.75 -12.72 15.81
CA THR A 35 -9.16 -14.03 15.55
C THR A 35 -7.73 -14.01 16.08
N LYS A 36 -7.33 -15.03 16.85
CA LYS A 36 -5.96 -15.12 17.39
C LYS A 36 -4.89 -15.44 16.33
N THR A 37 -5.30 -15.55 15.06
CA THR A 37 -4.45 -15.91 13.93
C THR A 37 -4.56 -14.83 12.85
N GLY A 38 -3.43 -14.24 12.49
CA GLY A 38 -3.28 -13.38 11.32
C GLY A 38 -2.97 -14.22 10.07
N THR A 39 -3.17 -13.64 8.90
CA THR A 39 -2.81 -14.25 7.62
C THR A 39 -2.06 -13.22 6.80
N THR A 40 -0.83 -13.56 6.40
CA THR A 40 -0.01 -12.72 5.53
C THR A 40 -0.64 -12.66 4.14
N ILE A 41 -0.94 -11.44 3.68
CA ILE A 41 -1.49 -11.18 2.33
C ILE A 41 -0.48 -10.60 1.36
N ILE A 42 0.61 -10.04 1.86
CA ILE A 42 1.77 -9.52 1.12
C ILE A 42 2.98 -9.53 2.06
N GLY A 43 4.19 -9.77 1.54
CA GLY A 43 5.42 -9.86 2.35
C GLY A 43 5.80 -11.30 2.71
N ASN A 44 6.03 -12.16 1.73
CA ASN A 44 6.43 -13.56 1.94
C ASN A 44 7.94 -13.74 2.21
N GLY A 45 8.70 -12.65 2.30
CA GLY A 45 10.13 -12.66 2.49
C GLY A 45 10.78 -11.32 2.12
N LEU A 46 12.10 -11.25 2.33
CA LEU A 46 12.91 -10.09 1.99
C LEU A 46 13.40 -10.18 0.55
N GLY A 47 13.20 -9.12 -0.23
CA GLY A 47 13.69 -9.00 -1.59
C GLY A 47 12.81 -8.10 -2.45
N PRO A 48 13.16 -7.89 -3.74
CA PRO A 48 12.40 -7.05 -4.66
C PRO A 48 11.36 -7.83 -5.48
N GLY A 49 11.09 -9.11 -5.18
CA GLY A 49 10.00 -9.84 -5.81
C GLY A 49 8.63 -9.16 -5.59
N PRO A 50 7.61 -9.39 -6.44
CA PRO A 50 6.31 -8.73 -6.31
C PRO A 50 5.65 -8.91 -4.94
N ASP A 51 5.81 -10.06 -4.29
CA ASP A 51 5.27 -10.37 -2.97
C ASP A 51 6.29 -10.31 -1.83
N GLN A 52 7.51 -9.85 -2.12
CA GLN A 52 8.58 -9.63 -1.16
C GLN A 52 8.64 -8.17 -0.76
N LEU A 53 8.85 -7.91 0.53
CA LEU A 53 8.92 -6.57 1.10
C LEU A 53 10.20 -6.42 1.92
N ASN A 54 10.73 -5.21 1.98
CA ASN A 54 11.91 -4.87 2.75
C ASN A 54 11.70 -3.57 3.54
N LEU A 55 11.56 -3.72 4.85
CA LEU A 55 11.22 -2.65 5.80
C LEU A 55 10.02 -1.80 5.31
N PRO A 56 8.83 -2.41 5.11
CA PRO A 56 7.65 -1.63 4.77
C PRO A 56 7.28 -0.69 5.92
N ASP A 57 6.90 0.56 5.60
CA ASP A 57 6.73 1.63 6.60
C ASP A 57 5.28 2.14 6.69
N GLY A 58 4.64 2.35 5.55
CA GLY A 58 3.31 2.92 5.40
C GLY A 58 2.37 2.03 4.59
N ILE A 59 1.07 2.16 4.85
CA ILE A 59 0.01 1.44 4.14
C ILE A 59 -1.20 2.31 3.90
N PHE A 60 -1.93 1.96 2.85
CA PHE A 60 -3.23 2.54 2.58
C PHE A 60 -4.14 1.52 1.89
N ILE A 61 -5.40 1.43 2.31
CA ILE A 61 -6.42 0.68 1.57
C ILE A 61 -7.40 1.68 1.00
N GLU A 62 -7.57 1.67 -0.32
CA GLU A 62 -8.60 2.50 -0.93
C GLU A 62 -9.98 1.88 -0.65
N PRO A 63 -10.90 2.60 0.00
CA PRO A 63 -12.12 2.03 0.58
C PRO A 63 -13.14 1.49 -0.44
N LYS A 64 -13.12 1.92 -1.71
CA LYS A 64 -14.10 1.48 -2.71
C LYS A 64 -13.63 0.28 -3.51
N THR A 65 -12.39 0.32 -3.99
CA THR A 65 -11.71 -0.70 -4.80
C THR A 65 -11.09 -1.80 -3.95
N GLN A 66 -10.87 -1.53 -2.65
CA GLN A 66 -10.23 -2.45 -1.71
C GLN A 66 -8.78 -2.81 -2.10
N ILE A 67 -8.13 -1.98 -2.93
CA ILE A 67 -6.71 -2.15 -3.28
C ILE A 67 -5.86 -1.71 -2.08
N LEU A 68 -4.96 -2.60 -1.66
CA LEU A 68 -3.97 -2.33 -0.62
C LEU A 68 -2.69 -1.79 -1.26
N TYR A 69 -2.22 -0.65 -0.79
CA TYR A 69 -0.93 -0.05 -1.13
C TYR A 69 0.00 -0.16 0.07
N VAL A 70 1.26 -0.50 -0.18
CA VAL A 70 2.30 -0.65 0.83
C VAL A 70 3.53 0.11 0.35
N THR A 71 4.09 0.97 1.20
CA THR A 71 5.42 1.51 0.95
C THR A 71 6.45 0.43 1.27
N ASP A 72 7.23 0.04 0.27
CA ASP A 72 8.30 -0.94 0.38
C ASP A 72 9.63 -0.19 0.50
N ALA A 73 9.84 0.42 1.68
CA ALA A 73 10.73 1.57 1.83
C ALA A 73 12.18 1.27 1.45
N SER A 74 12.73 0.13 1.86
CA SER A 74 14.11 -0.24 1.51
C SER A 74 14.26 -0.75 0.08
N ASN A 75 13.17 -1.15 -0.57
CA ASN A 75 13.14 -1.37 -2.01
C ASN A 75 12.71 -0.11 -2.78
N SER A 76 12.59 1.07 -2.15
CA SER A 76 12.31 2.34 -2.84
C SER A 76 11.17 2.28 -3.87
N ARG A 77 10.06 1.61 -3.51
CA ARG A 77 8.89 1.43 -4.37
C ARG A 77 7.61 1.38 -3.55
N ILE A 78 6.48 1.43 -4.23
CA ILE A 78 5.16 1.19 -3.68
C ILE A 78 4.60 -0.06 -4.37
N GLN A 79 4.23 -1.04 -3.56
CA GLN A 79 3.50 -2.22 -4.04
C GLN A 79 2.00 -2.00 -3.86
N LYS A 80 1.20 -2.42 -4.84
CA LYS A 80 -0.25 -2.51 -4.73
C LYS A 80 -0.71 -3.96 -4.86
N ARG A 81 -1.65 -4.38 -4.02
CA ARG A 81 -2.29 -5.69 -4.05
C ARG A 81 -3.78 -5.53 -4.29
N TYR A 82 -4.28 -6.16 -5.35
CA TYR A 82 -5.70 -6.19 -5.66
C TYR A 82 -6.45 -7.21 -4.77
N PRO A 83 -7.79 -7.12 -4.65
CA PRO A 83 -8.59 -8.09 -3.89
C PRO A 83 -8.43 -9.54 -4.38
N ASP A 84 -8.21 -9.74 -5.69
CA ASP A 84 -7.97 -11.06 -6.29
C ASP A 84 -6.58 -11.66 -5.94
N GLY A 85 -5.72 -10.89 -5.28
CA GLY A 85 -4.39 -11.31 -4.86
C GLY A 85 -3.26 -10.98 -5.82
N ASN A 86 -3.55 -10.38 -6.98
CA ASN A 86 -2.50 -9.89 -7.88
C ASN A 86 -1.71 -8.75 -7.21
N ILE A 87 -0.39 -8.72 -7.41
CA ILE A 87 0.50 -7.72 -6.83
C ILE A 87 1.34 -7.07 -7.92
N GLU A 88 1.36 -5.75 -7.93
CA GLU A 88 2.07 -4.93 -8.92
C GLU A 88 2.82 -3.79 -8.25
N THR A 89 3.87 -3.30 -8.90
CA THR A 89 4.50 -2.04 -8.51
C THR A 89 3.65 -0.89 -9.02
N ALA A 90 3.01 -0.16 -8.10
CA ALA A 90 2.25 1.05 -8.44
C ALA A 90 3.18 2.21 -8.83
N ALA A 91 4.39 2.20 -8.27
CA ALA A 91 5.25 3.36 -8.21
C ALA A 91 6.69 2.92 -7.82
N GLY A 92 7.70 3.44 -8.51
CA GLY A 92 9.11 3.12 -8.30
C GLY A 92 9.66 2.22 -9.40
N GLN A 93 10.88 1.73 -9.21
CA GLN A 93 11.41 0.67 -10.08
C GLN A 93 11.01 -0.70 -9.50
N PRO A 94 10.47 -1.63 -10.32
CA PRO A 94 10.08 -2.95 -9.83
C PRO A 94 11.23 -3.75 -9.22
N ASP A 95 12.46 -3.52 -9.66
CA ASP A 95 13.68 -4.15 -9.13
C ASP A 95 14.16 -3.54 -7.79
N GLY A 96 13.47 -2.50 -7.32
CA GLY A 96 13.76 -1.79 -6.08
C GLY A 96 14.90 -0.76 -6.17
N THR A 97 15.33 -0.40 -7.38
CA THR A 97 16.38 0.59 -7.58
C THR A 97 15.96 1.97 -7.05
N SER A 98 16.73 2.50 -6.10
CA SER A 98 16.55 3.85 -5.56
C SER A 98 17.16 4.92 -6.44
N GLY A 99 16.54 6.11 -6.47
CA GLY A 99 17.08 7.28 -7.13
C GLY A 99 16.19 8.51 -6.99
N LYS A 100 16.61 9.61 -7.64
CA LYS A 100 15.91 10.91 -7.60
C LYS A 100 15.11 11.23 -8.86
N ALA A 101 15.28 10.42 -9.91
CA ALA A 101 14.59 10.62 -11.18
C ALA A 101 13.07 10.56 -10.98
N ALA A 102 12.31 11.09 -11.95
CA ALA A 102 10.86 11.13 -11.88
C ALA A 102 10.23 9.72 -11.78
N ASN A 103 10.91 8.69 -12.30
CA ASN A 103 10.50 7.29 -12.23
C ASN A 103 11.08 6.50 -11.04
N MET A 104 11.78 7.16 -10.11
CA MET A 104 12.46 6.54 -8.99
C MET A 104 12.03 7.18 -7.67
N LEU A 105 12.12 6.42 -6.58
CA LEU A 105 11.92 6.90 -5.22
C LEU A 105 13.17 6.64 -4.38
N SER A 106 13.20 7.19 -3.18
CA SER A 106 14.21 6.92 -2.16
C SER A 106 13.56 6.91 -0.79
N GLY A 107 13.42 5.72 -0.20
CA GLY A 107 12.84 5.52 1.13
C GLY A 107 11.45 6.14 1.29
N PRO A 108 10.44 5.76 0.47
CA PRO A 108 9.08 6.26 0.65
C PRO A 108 8.54 5.84 2.02
N SER A 109 8.04 6.81 2.80
CA SER A 109 7.55 6.56 4.17
C SER A 109 6.05 6.31 4.24
N ASP A 110 5.27 6.95 3.35
CA ASP A 110 3.82 6.82 3.35
C ASP A 110 3.22 6.96 1.94
N VAL A 111 2.01 6.44 1.75
CA VAL A 111 1.26 6.46 0.49
C VAL A 111 -0.22 6.71 0.72
N PHE A 112 -0.83 7.51 -0.14
CA PHE A 112 -2.28 7.68 -0.25
C PHE A 112 -2.69 7.41 -1.70
N ALA A 113 -3.83 6.76 -1.91
CA ALA A 113 -4.37 6.50 -3.25
C ALA A 113 -5.82 7.00 -3.36
N ASP A 114 -6.21 7.43 -4.56
CA ASP A 114 -7.61 7.71 -4.89
C ASP A 114 -8.30 6.51 -5.56
N GLU A 115 -9.62 6.61 -5.75
CA GLU A 115 -10.44 5.55 -6.38
C GLU A 115 -10.09 5.27 -7.85
N ASN A 116 -9.29 6.14 -8.48
CA ASN A 116 -8.80 5.97 -9.84
C ASN A 116 -7.38 5.38 -9.86
N GLU A 117 -6.88 4.92 -8.70
CA GLU A 117 -5.54 4.38 -8.47
C GLU A 117 -4.40 5.38 -8.71
N ASN A 118 -4.67 6.68 -8.65
CA ASN A 118 -3.59 7.67 -8.59
C ASN A 118 -3.03 7.71 -7.17
N VAL A 119 -1.70 7.80 -7.05
CA VAL A 119 -1.02 7.72 -5.76
C VAL A 119 -0.24 9.00 -5.45
N PHE A 120 -0.32 9.43 -4.20
CA PHE A 120 0.53 10.45 -3.60
C PHE A 120 1.48 9.76 -2.62
N ILE A 121 2.77 10.07 -2.71
CA ILE A 121 3.81 9.35 -1.99
C ILE A 121 4.70 10.36 -1.28
N ALA A 122 4.91 10.12 0.01
CA ALA A 122 5.94 10.80 0.78
C ALA A 122 7.31 10.16 0.46
N ASP A 123 8.01 10.70 -0.54
CA ASP A 123 9.32 10.25 -1.00
C ASP A 123 10.42 10.84 -0.09
N TRP A 124 10.44 10.37 1.17
CA TRP A 124 11.16 10.99 2.28
C TRP A 124 12.66 11.18 2.01
N GLY A 125 13.35 10.19 1.44
CA GLY A 125 14.78 10.29 1.11
C GLY A 125 15.10 11.35 0.03
N ASN A 126 14.11 11.68 -0.78
CA ASN A 126 14.19 12.75 -1.78
C ASN A 126 13.56 14.07 -1.32
N GLN A 127 12.98 14.13 -0.12
CA GLN A 127 12.38 15.32 0.49
C GLN A 127 11.27 15.94 -0.37
N ARG A 128 10.43 15.10 -0.98
CA ARG A 128 9.36 15.55 -1.88
C ARG A 128 8.10 14.71 -1.74
N ILE A 129 6.98 15.27 -2.20
CA ILE A 129 5.75 14.53 -2.44
C ILE A 129 5.64 14.25 -3.93
N GLN A 130 5.59 12.97 -4.30
CA GLN A 130 5.39 12.53 -5.68
C GLN A 130 3.93 12.17 -5.91
N TYR A 131 3.39 12.64 -7.02
CA TYR A 131 2.11 12.21 -7.58
C TYR A 131 2.36 11.30 -8.77
N TRP A 132 1.67 10.16 -8.77
CA TRP A 132 1.75 9.17 -9.84
C TRP A 132 0.35 8.83 -10.33
N GLU A 133 0.10 9.11 -11.60
CA GLU A 133 -1.12 8.66 -12.28
C GLU A 133 -1.08 7.15 -12.44
N LYS A 134 -2.25 6.51 -12.43
CA LYS A 134 -2.37 5.07 -12.69
C LYS A 134 -1.60 4.67 -13.96
N ASP A 135 -0.82 3.60 -13.85
CA ASP A 135 -0.01 3.00 -14.93
C ASP A 135 1.10 3.89 -15.52
N ALA A 136 1.30 5.09 -14.99
CA ALA A 136 2.34 6.00 -15.43
C ALA A 136 3.74 5.46 -15.11
N LYS A 137 4.70 5.65 -16.03
CA LYS A 137 6.08 5.19 -15.85
C LYS A 137 6.94 6.15 -15.01
N SER A 138 6.45 7.36 -14.73
CA SER A 138 7.16 8.39 -13.98
C SER A 138 6.19 9.36 -13.30
N GLY A 139 6.55 9.82 -12.11
CA GLY A 139 5.72 10.69 -11.29
C GLY A 139 6.04 12.15 -11.54
N LYS A 140 5.19 13.01 -10.98
CA LYS A 140 5.35 14.46 -10.97
C LYS A 140 5.55 14.89 -9.53
N THR A 141 6.44 15.84 -9.27
CA THR A 141 6.56 16.43 -7.94
C THR A 141 5.33 17.29 -7.67
N ALA A 142 4.55 16.91 -6.68
CA ALA A 142 3.33 17.61 -6.27
C ALA A 142 3.63 18.71 -5.23
N ALA A 143 4.63 18.50 -4.39
CA ALA A 143 5.11 19.45 -3.39
C ALA A 143 6.55 19.11 -2.94
N GLY A 144 7.27 20.08 -2.39
CA GLY A 144 8.66 19.95 -1.92
C GLY A 144 9.63 20.78 -2.75
#